data_AF-A0A7Y5C9B7-F1
#
_entry.id   AF-A0A7Y5C9B7-F1
#
_cell.length_a   1.000
_cell.length_b   1.000
_cell.length_c   1.000
_cell.angle_alpha   90.00
_cell.angle_beta   90.00
_cell.angle_gamma   90.00
#
_symmetry.space_group_name_H-M   'P 1'
#
loop_
_entity.id
_entity.type
_entity.pdbx_description
1 polymer ?
#
loop_
_entity_poly.entity_id
_entity_poly.type
_entity_poly.pdbx_seq_one_letter_code
_entity_poly.pdbx_strand_id
1 'polypeptide(L)'
;MTRIAWMPHIVSAFQERCEVRTAGPVAHDMLRDSWPGEWPPRGHIDCDLSQLSSLFDVLPDGWTPQLVVAVSGGGVPLLASTHDLPCPTVFYSVDTWQCYMDYREALHYDVVFAGQRAYVPLLRETGSRHVYWLPMACNPKVHRPVDAEKSHDIVFVGGTSEPVHWQRARLLETLQSRFDVLARERVYGEEMVTTFSTGRAAFNHSAVQDVNMRIFEALAMGCALLTNRDAERNGLSDLFTDGEHLLMYEEEADLIRKVSQLLGDEALRERLAANGRVNVLERHTYGHRVEAILRTVHELCRGFPFDREGPALRHDRLDEYIPYGARSVLDIGMGLRVTKYSVARRGIERLDGFSEDEAMRLRRAGSFDVVMGELNDSSRGVYDVAAIESDFAAEHFIRTAWTCLVPGGTLLLRCDPAVLTNGEPLDHWLVRRDFHLVQRIRTDDNLTIVAARKRTKRLHEIAREVCDRLRVPGVTAEAVTALLHPDW
;
A
#
# COMPACT_ATOMS: atom_id res chain seq x y z
N MET A 1 -12.56 -2.74 -16.27
CA MET A 1 -11.41 -3.02 -15.38
C MET A 1 -10.14 -2.61 -16.09
N THR A 2 -9.43 -1.64 -15.53
CA THR A 2 -8.19 -1.08 -16.06
C THR A 2 -7.08 -2.14 -15.95
N ARG A 3 -6.28 -2.28 -17.01
CA ARG A 3 -5.20 -3.28 -17.12
C ARG A 3 -4.06 -2.91 -16.15
N ILE A 4 -3.68 -3.82 -15.26
CA ILE A 4 -2.62 -3.58 -14.27
C ILE A 4 -1.26 -3.97 -14.87
N ALA A 5 -0.76 -3.14 -15.79
CA ALA A 5 0.42 -3.44 -16.60
C ALA A 5 1.75 -3.55 -15.82
N TRP A 6 1.81 -3.03 -14.60
CA TRP A 6 3.00 -3.04 -13.75
C TRP A 6 3.14 -4.30 -12.88
N MET A 7 2.03 -4.98 -12.55
CA MET A 7 2.02 -6.19 -11.74
C MET A 7 2.98 -7.27 -12.27
N PRO A 8 3.11 -7.46 -13.60
CA PRO A 8 4.13 -8.33 -14.16
C PRO A 8 5.55 -8.10 -13.71
N HIS A 9 5.94 -6.84 -13.64
CA HIS A 9 7.32 -6.48 -13.39
C HIS A 9 7.71 -6.66 -11.93
N ILE A 10 6.80 -6.38 -10.99
CA ILE A 10 7.07 -6.58 -9.56
C ILE A 10 7.12 -8.08 -9.20
N VAL A 11 6.24 -8.91 -9.78
CA VAL A 11 6.28 -10.37 -9.58
C VAL A 11 7.57 -10.95 -10.15
N SER A 12 7.98 -10.56 -11.36
CA SER A 12 9.25 -10.98 -11.94
C SER A 12 10.44 -10.59 -11.05
N ALA A 13 10.41 -9.39 -10.45
CA ALA A 13 11.47 -8.94 -9.54
C ALA A 13 11.49 -9.74 -8.22
N PHE A 14 10.33 -10.18 -7.71
CA PHE A 14 10.29 -11.09 -6.56
C PHE A 14 10.85 -12.48 -6.90
N GLN A 15 10.51 -13.02 -8.08
CA GLN A 15 10.99 -14.34 -8.54
C GLN A 15 12.51 -14.42 -8.73
N GLU A 16 13.18 -13.28 -8.93
CA GLU A 16 14.65 -13.22 -8.98
C GLU A 16 15.32 -13.41 -7.60
N ARG A 17 14.54 -13.30 -6.52
CA ARG A 17 15.06 -13.24 -5.14
C ARG A 17 14.44 -14.26 -4.19
N CYS A 18 13.23 -14.71 -4.50
CA CYS A 18 12.41 -15.53 -3.61
C CYS A 18 11.75 -16.67 -4.40
N GLU A 19 11.41 -17.75 -3.70
CA GLU A 19 10.43 -18.70 -4.22
C GLU A 19 9.04 -18.07 -4.12
N VAL A 20 8.41 -17.78 -5.26
CA VAL A 20 7.14 -17.07 -5.33
C VAL A 20 6.03 -17.98 -5.85
N ARG A 21 4.91 -18.00 -5.12
CA ARG A 21 3.60 -18.43 -5.63
C ARG A 21 2.75 -17.19 -5.84
N THR A 22 2.02 -17.12 -6.95
CA THR A 22 1.00 -16.09 -7.18
C THR A 22 -0.36 -16.76 -7.13
N ALA A 23 -1.36 -16.07 -6.59
CA ALA A 23 -2.72 -16.58 -6.47
C ALA A 23 -3.72 -15.51 -6.89
N GLY A 24 -4.78 -15.91 -7.59
CA GLY A 24 -5.83 -15.02 -8.09
C GLY A 24 -6.41 -15.50 -9.41
N PRO A 25 -7.44 -14.84 -9.94
CA PRO A 25 -8.06 -15.23 -11.19
C PRO A 25 -7.09 -14.99 -12.36
N VAL A 26 -6.93 -16.00 -13.23
CA VAL A 26 -6.17 -15.84 -14.47
C VAL A 26 -6.92 -14.94 -15.45
N ALA A 27 -6.39 -13.76 -15.72
CA ALA A 27 -6.87 -12.94 -16.84
C ALA A 27 -6.42 -13.57 -18.16
N HIS A 28 -7.34 -14.16 -18.92
CA HIS A 28 -7.03 -14.98 -20.10
C HIS A 28 -6.45 -14.21 -21.31
N ASP A 29 -6.85 -12.96 -21.56
CA ASP A 29 -6.47 -12.25 -22.80
C ASP A 29 -5.61 -10.99 -22.59
N MET A 30 -5.63 -10.36 -21.40
CA MET A 30 -5.24 -8.95 -21.28
C MET A 30 -3.87 -8.66 -20.67
N LEU A 31 -3.23 -9.64 -20.01
CA LEU A 31 -1.91 -9.47 -19.39
C LEU A 31 -0.76 -10.03 -20.25
N ARG A 32 -1.06 -10.88 -21.24
CA ARG A 32 -0.07 -11.55 -22.07
C ARG A 32 0.90 -10.57 -22.74
N ASP A 33 0.39 -9.46 -23.29
CA ASP A 33 1.21 -8.49 -24.03
C ASP A 33 2.01 -7.53 -23.11
N SER A 34 1.64 -7.46 -21.83
CA SER A 34 2.34 -6.65 -20.82
C SER A 34 3.36 -7.47 -20.02
N TRP A 35 3.32 -8.80 -20.13
CA TRP A 35 4.16 -9.70 -19.36
C TRP A 35 5.43 -10.07 -20.15
N PRO A 36 6.64 -9.93 -19.58
CA PRO A 36 7.91 -10.17 -20.29
C PRO A 36 8.26 -11.65 -20.52
N GLY A 37 7.31 -12.57 -20.37
CA GLY A 37 7.55 -14.01 -20.34
C GLY A 37 6.27 -14.84 -20.45
N GLU A 38 6.30 -16.06 -19.90
CA GLU A 38 5.11 -16.94 -19.85
C GLU A 38 4.05 -16.39 -18.87
N TRP A 39 2.80 -16.35 -19.32
CA TRP A 39 1.63 -15.98 -18.52
C TRP A 39 0.58 -17.11 -18.54
N PRO A 40 0.02 -17.51 -17.39
CA PRO A 40 0.37 -17.06 -16.05
C PRO A 40 1.78 -17.50 -15.63
N PRO A 41 2.39 -16.87 -14.61
CA PRO A 41 3.74 -17.23 -14.18
C PRO A 41 3.78 -18.67 -13.68
N ARG A 42 4.91 -19.36 -13.86
CA ARG A 42 5.05 -20.74 -13.40
C ARG A 42 4.72 -20.87 -11.91
N GLY A 43 3.81 -21.79 -11.58
CA GLY A 43 3.35 -22.01 -10.21
C GLY A 43 2.29 -21.03 -9.73
N HIS A 44 1.61 -20.33 -10.66
CA HIS A 44 0.40 -19.59 -10.38
C HIS A 44 -0.75 -20.51 -9.97
N ILE A 45 -1.54 -20.04 -9.02
CA ILE A 45 -2.71 -20.71 -8.45
C ILE A 45 -3.94 -19.93 -8.92
N ASP A 46 -4.67 -20.51 -9.87
CA ASP A 46 -5.91 -19.91 -10.38
C ASP A 46 -7.03 -20.10 -9.34
N CYS A 47 -7.46 -19.02 -8.72
CA CYS A 47 -8.49 -19.06 -7.67
C CYS A 47 -9.24 -17.72 -7.54
N ASP A 48 -10.51 -17.79 -7.13
CA ASP A 48 -11.25 -16.61 -6.68
C ASP A 48 -10.93 -16.34 -5.21
N LEU A 49 -10.05 -15.37 -4.97
CA LEU A 49 -9.64 -15.00 -3.62
C LEU A 49 -10.81 -14.53 -2.73
N SER A 50 -11.90 -14.02 -3.32
CA SER A 50 -13.07 -13.56 -2.57
C SER A 50 -13.88 -14.70 -1.93
N GLN A 51 -13.68 -15.93 -2.39
CA GLN A 51 -14.37 -17.13 -1.89
C GLN A 51 -13.51 -17.94 -0.92
N LEU A 52 -12.25 -17.55 -0.69
CA LEU A 52 -11.36 -18.29 0.18
C LEU A 52 -11.64 -17.99 1.66
N SER A 53 -11.68 -19.05 2.46
CA SER A 53 -11.76 -18.92 3.91
C SER A 53 -10.38 -18.69 4.52
N SER A 54 -9.36 -19.35 3.95
CA SER A 54 -7.95 -19.20 4.25
C SER A 54 -7.12 -19.33 2.97
N LEU A 55 -5.96 -18.67 2.93
CA LEU A 55 -5.00 -18.88 1.83
C LEU A 55 -4.47 -20.32 1.80
N PHE A 56 -4.43 -21.00 2.96
CA PHE A 56 -4.02 -22.40 3.05
C PHE A 56 -4.94 -23.37 2.29
N ASP A 57 -6.16 -22.95 1.94
CA ASP A 57 -7.10 -23.75 1.13
C ASP A 57 -6.57 -24.00 -0.30
N VAL A 58 -5.64 -23.16 -0.77
CA VAL A 58 -5.14 -23.20 -2.17
C VAL A 58 -3.63 -23.34 -2.29
N LEU A 59 -2.89 -23.25 -1.18
CA LEU A 59 -1.44 -23.41 -1.21
C LEU A 59 -1.03 -24.88 -1.39
N PRO A 60 0.10 -25.15 -2.08
CA PRO A 60 0.59 -26.53 -2.22
C PRO A 60 0.89 -27.19 -0.88
N ASP A 61 0.62 -28.49 -0.77
CA ASP A 61 0.96 -29.28 0.42
C ASP A 61 2.43 -29.13 0.81
N GLY A 62 2.66 -28.89 2.10
CA GLY A 62 4.02 -28.71 2.65
C GLY A 62 4.70 -27.39 2.27
N TRP A 63 4.00 -26.49 1.56
CA TRP A 63 4.50 -25.15 1.25
C TRP A 63 3.86 -24.10 2.16
N THR A 64 4.68 -23.32 2.87
CA THR A 64 4.21 -22.26 3.76
C THR A 64 4.89 -20.92 3.43
N PRO A 65 4.13 -19.83 3.23
CA PRO A 65 4.70 -18.54 2.91
C PRO A 65 5.43 -17.95 4.11
N GLN A 66 6.59 -17.32 3.86
CA GLN A 66 7.29 -16.50 4.85
C GLN A 66 6.87 -15.03 4.80
N LEU A 67 6.21 -14.61 3.71
CA LEU A 67 5.69 -13.27 3.47
C LEU A 67 4.52 -13.40 2.49
N VAL A 68 3.43 -12.69 2.76
CA VAL A 68 2.35 -12.49 1.79
C VAL A 68 2.34 -11.04 1.34
N VAL A 69 2.38 -10.82 0.03
CA VAL A 69 2.30 -9.49 -0.58
C VAL A 69 1.04 -9.41 -1.43
N ALA A 70 0.05 -8.68 -0.92
CA ALA A 70 -1.13 -8.31 -1.68
C ALA A 70 -0.86 -7.00 -2.40
N VAL A 71 -1.24 -6.93 -3.68
CA VAL A 71 -1.08 -5.72 -4.47
C VAL A 71 -2.42 -5.33 -5.05
N SER A 72 -2.87 -4.12 -4.77
CA SER A 72 -4.25 -3.69 -5.07
C SER A 72 -4.65 -3.97 -6.51
N GLY A 73 -5.80 -4.63 -6.66
CA GLY A 73 -6.44 -4.97 -7.93
C GLY A 73 -7.50 -3.96 -8.40
N GLY A 74 -7.54 -2.75 -7.84
CA GLY A 74 -8.56 -1.76 -8.19
C GLY A 74 -9.91 -1.97 -7.51
N GLY A 75 -9.90 -2.34 -6.23
CA GLY A 75 -11.09 -2.34 -5.35
C GLY A 75 -11.80 -3.66 -5.15
N VAL A 76 -11.25 -4.75 -5.69
CA VAL A 76 -11.64 -6.11 -5.31
C VAL A 76 -10.85 -6.48 -4.05
N PRO A 77 -11.52 -6.83 -2.93
CA PRO A 77 -10.83 -7.34 -1.73
C PRO A 77 -9.98 -8.56 -2.09
N LEU A 78 -8.73 -8.59 -1.63
CA LEU A 78 -7.78 -9.64 -2.01
C LEU A 78 -7.75 -10.74 -0.97
N LEU A 79 -7.62 -10.41 0.31
CA LEU A 79 -7.63 -11.40 1.38
C LEU A 79 -8.15 -10.75 2.66
N ALA A 80 -9.39 -11.06 3.05
CA ALA A 80 -9.99 -10.47 4.24
C ALA A 80 -9.41 -11.07 5.56
N SER A 81 -8.96 -12.32 5.50
CA SER A 81 -8.39 -13.07 6.63
C SER A 81 -6.87 -13.18 6.45
N THR A 82 -6.12 -12.15 6.80
CA THR A 82 -4.64 -12.14 6.78
C THR A 82 -4.03 -12.57 8.11
N HIS A 83 -4.80 -12.54 9.18
CA HIS A 83 -4.34 -12.75 10.55
C HIS A 83 -4.14 -14.23 10.95
N ASP A 84 -4.71 -15.15 10.19
CA ASP A 84 -4.45 -16.60 10.33
C ASP A 84 -3.08 -16.98 9.72
N LEU A 85 -2.47 -16.07 8.95
CA LEU A 85 -1.19 -16.31 8.32
C LEU A 85 -0.05 -16.30 9.36
N PRO A 86 0.81 -17.33 9.38
CA PRO A 86 1.93 -17.44 10.32
C PRO A 86 3.12 -16.56 9.93
N CYS A 87 2.90 -15.54 9.10
CA CYS A 87 3.94 -14.70 8.52
C CYS A 87 3.46 -13.24 8.34
N PRO A 88 4.37 -12.26 8.18
CA PRO A 88 4.00 -10.87 7.97
C PRO A 88 3.27 -10.68 6.65
N THR A 89 2.41 -9.67 6.63
CA THR A 89 1.59 -9.35 5.45
C THR A 89 1.84 -7.93 4.98
N VAL A 90 1.95 -7.77 3.66
CA VAL A 90 2.18 -6.48 2.99
C VAL A 90 1.02 -6.18 2.07
N PHE A 91 0.53 -4.95 2.10
CA PHE A 91 -0.37 -4.40 1.09
C PHE A 91 0.31 -3.29 0.31
N TYR A 92 0.35 -3.39 -1.02
CA TYR A 92 0.84 -2.33 -1.88
C TYR A 92 -0.32 -1.74 -2.71
N SER A 93 -0.77 -0.56 -2.29
CA SER A 93 -1.75 0.26 -2.99
C SER A 93 -1.06 1.08 -4.07
N VAL A 94 -1.21 0.70 -5.34
CA VAL A 94 -0.50 1.35 -6.45
C VAL A 94 -1.21 2.60 -6.95
N ASP A 95 -2.53 2.53 -7.11
CA ASP A 95 -3.38 3.65 -7.51
C ASP A 95 -4.21 4.14 -6.30
N THR A 96 -3.52 4.59 -5.25
CA THR A 96 -4.10 4.92 -3.93
C THR A 96 -5.19 5.98 -3.99
N TRP A 97 -5.15 6.83 -5.01
CA TRP A 97 -6.15 7.86 -5.25
C TRP A 97 -7.43 7.34 -5.89
N GLN A 98 -7.35 6.24 -6.67
CA GLN A 98 -8.45 5.73 -7.48
C GLN A 98 -9.34 4.79 -6.68
N CYS A 99 -8.76 4.02 -5.76
CA CYS A 99 -9.45 2.96 -5.05
C CYS A 99 -9.71 3.31 -3.58
N TYR A 100 -10.91 3.83 -3.27
CA TYR A 100 -11.30 4.08 -1.87
C TYR A 100 -11.36 2.82 -1.00
N MET A 101 -11.55 1.65 -1.62
CA MET A 101 -11.54 0.38 -0.90
C MET A 101 -10.15 -0.02 -0.41
N ASP A 102 -9.07 0.49 -1.03
CA ASP A 102 -7.69 0.23 -0.59
C ASP A 102 -7.48 0.70 0.86
N TYR A 103 -8.14 1.79 1.26
CA TYR A 103 -8.05 2.31 2.63
C TYR A 103 -8.64 1.37 3.68
N ARG A 104 -9.60 0.52 3.28
CA ARG A 104 -10.19 -0.51 4.14
C ARG A 104 -9.35 -1.77 4.09
N GLU A 105 -9.02 -2.22 2.89
CA GLU A 105 -8.19 -3.42 2.68
C GLU A 105 -6.86 -3.30 3.43
N ALA A 106 -6.20 -2.14 3.36
CA ALA A 106 -4.93 -1.85 4.02
C ALA A 106 -4.95 -2.03 5.56
N LEU A 107 -6.12 -2.06 6.21
CA LEU A 107 -6.24 -2.23 7.67
C LEU A 107 -5.91 -3.67 8.11
N HIS A 108 -6.07 -4.62 7.18
CA HIS A 108 -5.85 -6.05 7.40
C HIS A 108 -4.36 -6.44 7.35
N TYR A 109 -3.48 -5.56 6.87
CA TYR A 109 -2.08 -5.90 6.65
C TYR A 109 -1.17 -5.30 7.73
N ASP A 110 0.00 -5.93 7.93
CA ASP A 110 1.00 -5.46 8.90
C ASP A 110 1.77 -4.25 8.39
N VAL A 111 2.08 -4.23 7.09
CA VAL A 111 2.87 -3.20 6.42
C VAL A 111 2.13 -2.72 5.16
N VAL A 112 2.06 -1.42 4.96
CA VAL A 112 1.34 -0.83 3.82
C VAL A 112 2.28 0.06 3.01
N PHE A 113 2.26 -0.09 1.69
CA PHE A 113 2.94 0.77 0.75
C PHE A 113 1.92 1.52 -0.12
N ALA A 114 2.13 2.81 -0.31
CA ALA A 114 1.36 3.64 -1.24
C ALA A 114 2.22 4.03 -2.44
N GLY A 115 1.66 3.94 -3.65
CA GLY A 115 2.31 4.40 -4.89
C GLY A 115 2.55 5.91 -4.91
N GLN A 116 1.60 6.66 -4.34
CA GLN A 116 1.61 8.12 -4.32
C GLN A 116 1.90 8.65 -2.91
N ARG A 117 2.97 9.45 -2.78
CA ARG A 117 3.47 9.97 -1.49
C ARG A 117 2.42 10.76 -0.71
N ALA A 118 1.58 11.54 -1.40
CA ALA A 118 0.61 12.43 -0.76
C ALA A 118 -0.52 11.70 -0.01
N TYR A 119 -0.68 10.39 -0.23
CA TYR A 119 -1.74 9.56 0.34
C TYR A 119 -1.27 8.71 1.53
N VAL A 120 0.05 8.66 1.78
CA VAL A 120 0.61 7.98 2.98
C VAL A 120 -0.01 8.51 4.28
N PRO A 121 -0.19 9.83 4.50
CA PRO A 121 -0.86 10.31 5.70
C PRO A 121 -2.31 9.84 5.80
N LEU A 122 -3.04 9.80 4.69
CA LEU A 122 -4.45 9.42 4.66
C LEU A 122 -4.64 7.95 5.04
N LEU A 123 -3.80 7.05 4.54
CA LEU A 123 -3.78 5.63 4.96
C LEU A 123 -3.44 5.47 6.45
N ARG A 124 -2.53 6.28 7.00
CA ARG A 124 -2.27 6.25 8.46
C ARG A 124 -3.49 6.72 9.26
N GLU A 125 -4.17 7.75 8.76
CA GLU A 125 -5.35 8.32 9.42
C GLU A 125 -6.57 7.39 9.37
N THR A 126 -6.68 6.48 8.39
CA THR A 126 -7.69 5.40 8.39
C THR A 126 -7.42 4.30 9.40
N GLY A 127 -6.19 4.24 9.94
CA GLY A 127 -5.77 3.24 10.90
C GLY A 127 -4.86 2.16 10.33
N SER A 128 -4.33 2.32 9.11
CA SER A 128 -3.30 1.39 8.60
C SER A 128 -2.02 1.50 9.41
N ARG A 129 -1.42 0.34 9.71
CA ARG A 129 -0.14 0.24 10.40
C ARG A 129 1.01 0.37 9.42
N HIS A 130 2.13 0.91 9.90
CA HIS A 130 3.41 0.93 9.20
C HIS A 130 3.26 1.27 7.70
N VAL A 131 2.79 2.49 7.41
CA VAL A 131 2.55 2.96 6.04
C VAL A 131 3.78 3.68 5.48
N TYR A 132 4.22 3.30 4.29
CA TYR A 132 5.39 3.87 3.60
C TYR A 132 5.07 4.25 2.16
N TRP A 133 5.89 5.14 1.58
CA TRP A 133 5.82 5.46 0.16
C TRP A 133 6.69 4.48 -0.63
N LEU A 134 6.12 3.88 -1.69
CA LEU A 134 6.82 3.02 -2.64
C LEU A 134 6.43 3.44 -4.07
N PRO A 135 7.22 4.29 -4.73
CA PRO A 135 6.88 4.80 -6.05
C PRO A 135 6.92 3.71 -7.12
N MET A 136 6.36 4.01 -8.30
CA MET A 136 6.50 3.17 -9.49
C MET A 136 7.97 2.97 -9.89
N ALA A 137 8.20 2.08 -10.85
CA ALA A 137 9.53 1.69 -11.28
C ALA A 137 9.56 1.21 -12.74
N CYS A 138 10.76 0.99 -13.26
CA CYS A 138 10.96 0.34 -14.56
C CYS A 138 11.41 -1.13 -14.41
N ASN A 139 11.22 -1.91 -15.48
CA ASN A 139 11.87 -3.19 -15.66
C ASN A 139 12.96 -3.06 -16.74
N PRO A 140 14.26 -3.05 -16.40
CA PRO A 140 15.34 -2.87 -17.38
C PRO A 140 15.42 -3.94 -18.47
N LYS A 141 14.83 -5.13 -18.25
CA LYS A 141 14.76 -6.20 -19.26
C LYS A 141 13.79 -5.87 -20.39
N VAL A 142 12.78 -5.04 -20.11
CA VAL A 142 11.75 -4.61 -21.05
C VAL A 142 12.01 -3.18 -21.50
N HIS A 143 12.15 -2.25 -20.56
CA HIS A 143 12.28 -0.81 -20.79
C HIS A 143 13.75 -0.48 -21.06
N ARG A 144 14.16 -0.74 -22.30
CA ARG A 144 15.51 -0.51 -22.81
C ARG A 144 15.44 0.28 -24.11
N PRO A 145 16.46 1.08 -24.45
CA PRO A 145 16.54 1.69 -25.77
C PRO A 145 16.62 0.60 -26.83
N VAL A 146 16.10 0.92 -27.99
CA VAL A 146 16.30 0.18 -29.23
C VAL A 146 16.69 1.18 -30.31
N ASP A 147 17.56 0.75 -31.22
CA ASP A 147 17.95 1.58 -32.35
C ASP A 147 16.76 1.70 -33.30
N ALA A 148 16.28 2.93 -33.46
CA ALA A 148 15.19 3.27 -34.36
C ALA A 148 15.40 4.67 -34.94
N GLU A 149 14.91 4.87 -36.16
CA GLU A 149 14.86 6.18 -36.78
C GLU A 149 13.92 7.10 -35.99
N LYS A 150 14.38 8.32 -35.68
CA LYS A 150 13.60 9.33 -34.98
C LYS A 150 12.63 10.03 -35.94
N SER A 151 11.53 9.34 -36.28
CA SER A 151 10.54 9.80 -37.26
C SER A 151 9.53 10.82 -36.74
N HIS A 152 9.46 11.02 -35.41
CA HIS A 152 8.51 11.95 -34.78
C HIS A 152 9.19 12.92 -33.83
N ASP A 153 8.67 14.14 -33.74
CA ASP A 153 9.17 15.13 -32.77
C ASP A 153 8.88 14.68 -31.33
N ILE A 154 7.64 14.26 -31.07
CA ILE A 154 7.18 13.89 -29.72
C ILE A 154 6.47 12.54 -29.76
N VAL A 155 6.73 11.72 -28.74
CA VAL A 155 5.98 10.49 -28.49
C VAL A 155 5.23 10.58 -27.17
N PHE A 156 4.01 10.05 -27.15
CA PHE A 156 3.17 9.95 -25.97
C PHE A 156 2.54 8.56 -25.88
N VAL A 157 2.62 7.96 -24.69
CA VAL A 157 1.92 6.70 -24.38
C VAL A 157 1.15 6.83 -23.08
N GLY A 158 -0.19 6.77 -23.16
CA GLY A 158 -1.07 6.80 -21.98
C GLY A 158 -2.53 6.97 -22.36
N GLY A 159 -3.45 6.82 -21.41
CA GLY A 159 -4.89 6.97 -21.70
C GLY A 159 -5.29 8.43 -21.88
N THR A 160 -6.17 8.75 -22.83
CA THR A 160 -6.68 10.11 -23.06
C THR A 160 -8.20 10.16 -23.00
N SER A 161 -8.85 9.00 -23.04
CA SER A 161 -10.29 8.85 -23.22
C SER A 161 -11.14 8.98 -21.94
N GLU A 162 -10.55 8.78 -20.76
CA GLU A 162 -11.29 8.82 -19.47
C GLU A 162 -11.43 10.26 -18.95
N PRO A 163 -12.49 10.61 -18.20
CA PRO A 163 -12.70 11.97 -17.67
C PRO A 163 -11.53 12.52 -16.87
N VAL A 164 -10.83 11.66 -16.12
CA VAL A 164 -9.63 12.04 -15.36
C VAL A 164 -8.45 12.47 -16.24
N HIS A 165 -8.45 12.10 -17.53
CA HIS A 165 -7.40 12.43 -18.49
C HIS A 165 -7.67 13.73 -19.29
N TRP A 166 -8.67 14.54 -18.92
CA TRP A 166 -9.06 15.72 -19.67
C TRP A 166 -7.90 16.70 -19.94
N GLN A 167 -7.00 16.93 -18.96
CA GLN A 167 -5.84 17.82 -19.14
C GLN A 167 -4.88 17.26 -20.18
N ARG A 168 -4.62 15.96 -20.12
CA ARG A 168 -3.75 15.24 -21.05
C ARG A 168 -4.30 15.29 -22.47
N ALA A 169 -5.61 15.05 -22.65
CA ALA A 169 -6.26 15.14 -23.96
C ALA A 169 -6.10 16.55 -24.56
N ARG A 170 -6.43 17.59 -23.78
CA ARG A 170 -6.26 18.99 -24.19
C ARG A 170 -4.81 19.34 -24.56
N LEU A 171 -3.84 18.97 -23.73
CA LEU A 171 -2.43 19.29 -23.99
C LEU A 171 -1.89 18.55 -25.22
N LEU A 172 -2.35 17.31 -25.46
CA LEU A 172 -2.00 16.57 -26.67
C LEU A 172 -2.55 17.22 -27.93
N GLU A 173 -3.80 17.69 -27.92
CA GLU A 173 -4.37 18.45 -29.04
C GLU A 173 -3.52 19.71 -29.34
N THR A 174 -3.13 20.46 -28.30
CA THR A 174 -2.24 21.61 -28.47
C THR A 174 -0.90 21.21 -29.11
N LEU A 175 -0.27 20.13 -28.63
CA LEU A 175 1.01 19.67 -29.20
C LEU A 175 0.86 19.19 -30.64
N GLN A 176 -0.19 18.41 -30.95
CA GLN A 176 -0.48 17.90 -32.29
C GLN A 176 -0.76 19.02 -33.31
N SER A 177 -1.26 20.18 -32.86
CA SER A 177 -1.45 21.33 -33.74
C SER A 177 -0.15 22.03 -34.17
N ARG A 178 0.99 21.70 -33.54
CA ARG A 178 2.27 22.43 -33.71
C ARG A 178 3.47 21.55 -34.04
N PHE A 179 3.45 20.28 -33.68
CA PHE A 179 4.57 19.35 -33.79
C PHE A 179 4.10 18.02 -34.37
N ASP A 180 5.02 17.22 -34.89
CA ASP A 180 4.71 15.83 -35.26
C ASP A 180 4.66 14.94 -34.00
N VAL A 181 3.46 14.57 -33.58
CA VAL A 181 3.22 13.84 -32.33
C VAL A 181 2.64 12.46 -32.60
N LEU A 182 3.37 11.43 -32.16
CA LEU A 182 2.88 10.06 -32.12
C LEU A 182 2.24 9.76 -30.75
N ALA A 183 0.92 9.72 -30.68
CA ALA A 183 0.18 9.32 -29.49
C ALA A 183 -0.35 7.87 -29.62
N ARG A 184 -0.18 7.07 -28.58
CA ARG A 184 -0.73 5.70 -28.49
C ARG A 184 -1.38 5.46 -27.13
N GLU A 185 -2.53 4.81 -27.13
CA GLU A 185 -3.17 4.29 -25.93
C GLU A 185 -2.98 2.79 -25.84
N ARG A 186 -2.95 2.24 -24.61
CA ARG A 186 -3.01 0.80 -24.34
C ARG A 186 -1.92 -0.04 -25.02
N VAL A 187 -0.75 0.55 -25.30
CA VAL A 187 0.45 -0.17 -25.78
C VAL A 187 1.39 -0.47 -24.61
N TYR A 188 2.00 -1.65 -24.66
CA TYR A 188 2.85 -2.23 -23.60
C TYR A 188 4.00 -3.03 -24.23
N GLY A 189 4.93 -3.52 -23.41
CA GLY A 189 6.01 -4.41 -23.87
C GLY A 189 6.84 -3.84 -25.03
N GLU A 190 7.17 -4.68 -26.00
CA GLU A 190 8.00 -4.32 -27.16
C GLU A 190 7.35 -3.28 -28.09
N GLU A 191 6.01 -3.25 -28.18
CA GLU A 191 5.31 -2.21 -28.95
C GLU A 191 5.50 -0.83 -28.33
N MET A 192 5.42 -0.75 -26.99
CA MET A 192 5.71 0.49 -26.27
C MET A 192 7.17 0.91 -26.46
N VAL A 193 8.12 -0.02 -26.34
CA VAL A 193 9.55 0.24 -26.57
C VAL A 193 9.77 0.81 -27.96
N THR A 194 9.19 0.18 -28.98
CA THR A 194 9.25 0.65 -30.36
C THR A 194 8.63 2.04 -30.50
N THR A 195 7.46 2.28 -29.91
CA THR A 195 6.79 3.59 -29.95
C THR A 195 7.66 4.69 -29.34
N PHE A 196 8.26 4.46 -28.17
CA PHE A 196 9.14 5.47 -27.56
C PHE A 196 10.43 5.68 -28.36
N SER A 197 10.92 4.65 -29.03
CA SER A 197 12.17 4.71 -29.79
C SER A 197 12.09 5.62 -31.02
N THR A 198 10.91 5.87 -31.60
CA THR A 198 10.75 6.72 -32.79
C THR A 198 10.66 8.23 -32.48
N GLY A 199 10.52 8.60 -31.21
CA GLY A 199 10.38 10.00 -30.80
C GLY A 199 11.71 10.67 -30.46
N ARG A 200 11.87 11.94 -30.86
CA ARG A 200 13.00 12.79 -30.44
C ARG A 200 12.89 13.17 -28.96
N ALA A 201 11.67 13.40 -28.46
CA ALA A 201 11.37 13.61 -27.04
C ALA A 201 10.12 12.85 -26.62
N ALA A 202 10.03 12.50 -25.33
CA ALA A 202 8.84 11.88 -24.74
C ALA A 202 8.04 12.93 -23.95
N PHE A 203 6.72 12.90 -24.11
CA PHE A 203 5.79 13.69 -23.32
C PHE A 203 5.09 12.82 -22.28
N ASN A 204 5.03 13.30 -21.04
CA ASN A 204 4.21 12.74 -19.98
C ASN A 204 3.35 13.83 -19.34
N HIS A 205 2.14 13.46 -18.95
CA HIS A 205 1.29 14.27 -18.07
C HIS A 205 0.60 13.35 -17.08
N SER A 206 0.78 13.62 -15.78
CA SER A 206 0.07 12.92 -14.71
C SER A 206 -1.44 13.06 -14.89
N ALA A 207 -2.22 12.03 -14.55
CA ALA A 207 -3.68 12.16 -14.60
C ALA A 207 -4.18 13.01 -13.42
N VAL A 208 -3.52 12.87 -12.26
CA VAL A 208 -3.98 13.40 -10.99
C VAL A 208 -2.82 13.89 -10.11
N GLN A 209 -1.82 14.51 -10.73
CA GLN A 209 -0.60 14.96 -10.04
C GLN A 209 0.21 13.79 -9.44
N ASP A 210 0.06 12.57 -9.95
CA ASP A 210 0.79 11.39 -9.53
C ASP A 210 2.14 11.23 -10.26
N VAL A 211 3.09 10.54 -9.62
CA VAL A 211 4.33 10.08 -10.26
C VAL A 211 4.06 8.73 -10.91
N ASN A 212 3.48 8.77 -12.12
CA ASN A 212 3.05 7.57 -12.84
C ASN A 212 4.23 6.72 -13.38
N MET A 213 3.92 5.51 -13.85
CA MET A 213 4.92 4.58 -14.40
C MET A 213 5.67 5.11 -15.63
N ARG A 214 5.01 5.91 -16.48
CA ARG A 214 5.58 6.36 -17.78
C ARG A 214 6.84 7.21 -17.61
N ILE A 215 6.99 7.89 -16.46
CA ILE A 215 8.23 8.60 -16.13
C ILE A 215 9.40 7.62 -16.07
N PHE A 216 9.28 6.55 -15.29
CA PHE A 216 10.33 5.56 -15.09
C PHE A 216 10.63 4.78 -16.37
N GLU A 217 9.59 4.43 -17.12
CA GLU A 217 9.71 3.64 -18.34
C GLU A 217 10.39 4.43 -19.44
N ALA A 218 9.94 5.66 -19.71
CA ALA A 218 10.52 6.53 -20.74
C ALA A 218 11.99 6.84 -20.45
N LEU A 219 12.33 7.14 -19.20
CA LEU A 219 13.73 7.37 -18.80
C LEU A 219 14.58 6.10 -18.94
N ALA A 220 14.06 4.92 -18.55
CA ALA A 220 14.79 3.66 -18.72
C ALA A 220 15.07 3.33 -20.21
N MET A 221 14.15 3.69 -21.10
CA MET A 221 14.29 3.60 -22.56
C MET A 221 15.21 4.68 -23.16
N GLY A 222 15.74 5.60 -22.35
CA GLY A 222 16.66 6.64 -22.80
C GLY A 222 15.97 7.78 -23.55
N CYS A 223 14.74 8.13 -23.18
CA CYS A 223 14.05 9.29 -23.76
C CYS A 223 14.40 10.58 -23.00
N ALA A 224 14.57 11.68 -23.73
CA ALA A 224 14.47 13.02 -23.15
C ALA A 224 13.01 13.29 -22.79
N LEU A 225 12.69 13.32 -21.48
CA LEU A 225 11.32 13.34 -20.99
C LEU A 225 10.88 14.73 -20.54
N LEU A 226 9.69 15.16 -21.00
CA LEU A 226 8.93 16.27 -20.40
C LEU A 226 7.82 15.74 -19.49
N THR A 227 7.62 16.36 -18.32
CA THR A 227 6.50 16.04 -17.42
C THR A 227 5.96 17.29 -16.71
N ASN A 228 4.71 17.30 -16.26
CA ASN A 228 4.17 18.44 -15.51
C ASN A 228 4.76 18.55 -14.10
N ARG A 229 4.99 19.79 -13.63
CA ARG A 229 5.54 20.09 -12.29
C ARG A 229 4.58 19.70 -11.16
N ASP A 230 3.26 19.71 -11.37
CA ASP A 230 2.30 19.46 -10.29
C ASP A 230 2.47 18.11 -9.57
N ALA A 231 3.15 17.14 -10.20
CA ALA A 231 3.51 15.87 -9.57
C ALA A 231 4.57 15.96 -8.45
N GLU A 232 5.17 17.13 -8.22
CA GLU A 232 6.10 17.38 -7.10
C GLU A 232 5.52 17.02 -5.73
N ARG A 233 4.22 17.27 -5.52
CA ARG A 233 3.54 16.92 -4.25
C ARG A 233 3.49 15.42 -4.00
N ASN A 234 3.64 14.61 -5.04
CA ASN A 234 3.72 13.15 -4.96
C ASN A 234 5.15 12.62 -5.04
N GLY A 235 6.13 13.49 -4.81
CA GLY A 235 7.53 13.16 -4.63
C GLY A 235 8.36 13.12 -5.89
N LEU A 236 7.91 13.78 -6.98
CA LEU A 236 8.70 13.86 -8.21
C LEU A 236 10.12 14.41 -7.95
N SER A 237 10.23 15.48 -7.15
CA SER A 237 11.53 16.10 -6.80
C SER A 237 12.35 15.31 -5.78
N ASP A 238 11.77 14.33 -5.09
CA ASP A 238 12.55 13.39 -4.26
C ASP A 238 13.24 12.32 -5.13
N LEU A 239 12.76 12.11 -6.36
CA LEU A 239 13.21 11.06 -7.28
C LEU A 239 14.06 11.60 -8.43
N PHE A 240 13.76 12.82 -8.90
CA PHE A 240 14.36 13.39 -10.11
C PHE A 240 14.68 14.87 -9.95
N THR A 241 15.79 15.31 -10.54
CA THR A 241 16.20 16.72 -10.61
C THR A 241 15.78 17.32 -11.96
N ASP A 242 15.01 18.41 -11.92
CA ASP A 242 14.58 19.18 -13.10
C ASP A 242 15.79 19.77 -13.84
N GLY A 243 15.81 19.64 -15.17
CA GLY A 243 16.91 20.09 -16.03
C GLY A 243 18.13 19.16 -16.06
N GLU A 244 18.15 18.12 -15.21
CA GLU A 244 19.23 17.12 -15.16
C GLU A 244 18.74 15.74 -15.60
N HIS A 245 17.68 15.22 -14.97
CA HIS A 245 17.13 13.88 -15.26
C HIS A 245 15.96 13.91 -16.25
N LEU A 246 15.16 14.98 -16.19
CA LEU A 246 13.97 15.22 -17.00
C LEU A 246 13.73 16.74 -17.05
N LEU A 247 12.75 17.17 -17.85
CA LEU A 247 12.35 18.57 -17.91
C LEU A 247 10.90 18.72 -17.43
N MET A 248 10.70 19.49 -16.35
CA MET A 248 9.36 19.78 -15.84
C MET A 248 8.75 20.95 -16.58
N TYR A 249 7.44 21.04 -16.76
CA TYR A 249 6.73 22.23 -17.26
C TYR A 249 5.55 22.59 -16.34
N GLU A 250 5.18 23.87 -16.33
CA GLU A 250 4.12 24.38 -15.43
C GLU A 250 2.80 24.60 -16.16
N GLU A 251 2.85 25.21 -17.33
CA GLU A 251 1.68 25.64 -18.07
C GLU A 251 1.85 25.42 -19.58
N GLU A 252 0.75 25.53 -20.32
CA GLU A 252 0.72 25.18 -21.75
C GLU A 252 1.75 25.98 -22.57
N ALA A 253 1.93 27.28 -22.28
CA ALA A 253 2.92 28.11 -22.96
C ALA A 253 4.36 27.65 -22.67
N ASP A 254 4.65 27.27 -21.41
CA ASP A 254 5.94 26.75 -20.99
C ASP A 254 6.23 25.36 -21.60
N LEU A 255 5.21 24.50 -21.66
CA LEU A 255 5.28 23.20 -22.34
C LEU A 255 5.74 23.37 -23.78
N ILE A 256 5.08 24.24 -24.55
CA ILE A 256 5.41 24.45 -25.97
C ILE A 256 6.84 25.01 -26.11
N ARG A 257 7.21 25.97 -25.26
CA ARG A 257 8.57 26.54 -25.25
C ARG A 257 9.63 25.47 -24.98
N LYS A 258 9.39 24.59 -23.99
CA LYS A 258 10.31 23.52 -23.59
C LYS A 258 10.39 22.41 -24.63
N VAL A 259 9.28 22.09 -25.31
CA VAL A 259 9.30 21.21 -26.49
C VAL A 259 10.17 21.80 -27.59
N SER A 260 9.96 23.06 -27.98
CA SER A 260 10.80 23.71 -29.00
C SER A 260 12.28 23.75 -28.60
N GLN A 261 12.58 23.96 -27.31
CA GLN A 261 13.93 23.88 -26.78
C GLN A 261 14.51 22.48 -26.97
N LEU A 262 13.79 21.42 -26.57
CA LEU A 262 14.27 20.06 -26.76
C LEU A 262 14.48 19.74 -28.24
N LEU A 263 13.57 20.12 -29.14
CA LEU A 263 13.70 19.81 -30.57
C LEU A 263 14.85 20.58 -31.25
N GLY A 264 15.18 21.77 -30.74
CA GLY A 264 16.28 22.61 -31.24
C GLY A 264 17.66 22.27 -30.67
N ASP A 265 17.74 21.57 -29.54
CA ASP A 265 19.00 21.30 -28.82
C ASP A 265 19.22 19.79 -28.61
N GLU A 266 19.98 19.19 -29.53
CA GLU A 266 20.33 17.76 -29.47
C GLU A 266 21.17 17.40 -28.25
N ALA A 267 22.16 18.23 -27.91
CA ALA A 267 23.03 17.98 -26.77
C ALA A 267 22.25 17.99 -25.44
N LEU A 268 21.24 18.86 -25.32
CA LEU A 268 20.33 18.84 -24.18
C LEU A 268 19.49 17.54 -24.14
N ARG A 269 18.94 17.10 -25.27
CA ARG A 269 18.17 15.84 -25.32
C ARG A 269 19.02 14.65 -24.89
N GLU A 270 20.21 14.52 -25.46
CA GLU A 270 21.14 13.42 -25.14
C GLU A 270 21.55 13.43 -23.67
N ARG A 271 21.86 14.61 -23.11
CA ARG A 271 22.21 14.76 -21.70
C ARG A 271 21.06 14.35 -20.77
N LEU A 272 19.84 14.85 -21.01
CA LEU A 272 18.67 14.50 -20.19
C LEU A 272 18.37 12.99 -20.27
N ALA A 273 18.37 12.43 -21.48
CA ALA A 273 18.15 11.01 -21.72
C ALA A 273 19.19 10.14 -20.99
N ALA A 274 20.47 10.48 -21.08
CA ALA A 274 21.55 9.73 -20.44
C ALA A 274 21.45 9.81 -18.91
N ASN A 275 21.35 11.01 -18.35
CA ASN A 275 21.30 11.23 -16.91
C ASN A 275 20.04 10.62 -16.27
N GLY A 276 18.88 10.85 -16.88
CA GLY A 276 17.62 10.30 -16.40
C GLY A 276 17.61 8.77 -16.42
N ARG A 277 18.21 8.16 -17.46
CA ARG A 277 18.37 6.71 -17.54
C ARG A 277 19.29 6.16 -16.45
N VAL A 278 20.46 6.78 -16.24
CA VAL A 278 21.38 6.38 -15.17
C VAL A 278 20.66 6.40 -13.82
N ASN A 279 20.00 7.51 -13.48
CA ASN A 279 19.27 7.64 -12.22
C ASN A 279 18.18 6.56 -12.04
N VAL A 280 17.37 6.30 -13.08
CA VAL A 280 16.33 5.27 -13.01
C VAL A 280 16.89 3.87 -12.84
N LEU A 281 17.93 3.50 -13.58
CA LEU A 281 18.51 2.16 -13.52
C LEU A 281 19.22 1.90 -12.18
N GLU A 282 19.82 2.92 -11.58
CA GLU A 282 20.52 2.81 -10.29
C GLU A 282 19.59 2.80 -9.08
N ARG A 283 18.36 3.34 -9.19
CA ARG A 283 17.51 3.61 -8.00
C ARG A 283 16.04 3.21 -8.13
N HIS A 284 15.55 3.01 -9.34
CA HIS A 284 14.11 3.00 -9.62
C HIS A 284 13.67 1.85 -10.53
N THR A 285 14.24 0.67 -10.31
CA THR A 285 13.79 -0.59 -10.91
C THR A 285 12.86 -1.35 -9.97
N TYR A 286 12.03 -2.26 -10.49
CA TYR A 286 11.19 -3.12 -9.62
C TYR A 286 12.04 -3.99 -8.68
N GLY A 287 13.26 -4.35 -9.04
CA GLY A 287 14.22 -4.98 -8.14
C GLY A 287 14.52 -4.13 -6.90
N HIS A 288 14.66 -2.82 -7.06
CA HIS A 288 14.80 -1.89 -5.93
C HIS A 288 13.53 -1.78 -5.09
N ARG A 289 12.34 -1.91 -5.70
CA ARG A 289 11.06 -1.89 -4.97
C ARG A 289 10.88 -3.14 -4.12
N VAL A 290 11.19 -4.31 -4.67
CA VAL A 290 11.21 -5.58 -3.92
C VAL A 290 12.20 -5.51 -2.75
N GLU A 291 13.41 -5.01 -2.98
CA GLU A 291 14.40 -4.81 -1.91
C GLU A 291 13.89 -3.88 -0.80
N ALA A 292 13.22 -2.78 -1.17
CA ALA A 292 12.63 -1.87 -0.20
C ALA A 292 11.52 -2.52 0.63
N ILE A 293 10.66 -3.34 0.01
CA ILE A 293 9.63 -4.12 0.72
C ILE A 293 10.30 -5.09 1.71
N LEU A 294 11.21 -5.95 1.23
CA LEU A 294 11.88 -6.96 2.04
C LEU A 294 12.65 -6.35 3.21
N ARG A 295 13.40 -5.27 2.97
CA ARG A 295 14.14 -4.55 4.01
C ARG A 295 13.21 -3.96 5.07
N THR A 296 12.12 -3.31 4.64
CA THR A 296 11.14 -2.73 5.57
C THR A 296 10.51 -3.80 6.46
N VAL A 297 10.12 -4.94 5.86
CA VAL A 297 9.56 -6.07 6.62
C VAL A 297 10.59 -6.62 7.60
N HIS A 298 11.85 -6.80 7.17
CA HIS A 298 12.94 -7.28 8.03
C HIS A 298 13.22 -6.35 9.22
N GLU A 299 13.21 -5.03 9.01
CA GLU A 299 13.44 -4.02 10.06
C GLU A 299 12.29 -3.95 11.07
N LEU A 300 11.05 -4.19 10.62
CA LEU A 300 9.87 -4.17 11.48
C LEU A 300 9.68 -5.50 12.22
N CYS A 301 9.80 -6.61 11.49
CA CYS A 301 9.47 -7.95 11.98
C CYS A 301 10.75 -8.68 12.40
N ARG A 302 11.17 -8.51 13.66
CA ARG A 302 12.35 -9.22 14.18
C ARG A 302 12.20 -10.73 14.02
N GLY A 303 13.24 -11.36 13.46
CA GLY A 303 13.22 -12.79 13.17
C GLY A 303 12.64 -13.15 11.81
N PHE A 304 12.26 -12.18 10.97
CA PHE A 304 11.97 -12.41 9.57
C PHE A 304 13.26 -12.59 8.74
N PRO A 305 13.36 -13.59 7.85
CA PRO A 305 12.34 -14.62 7.57
C PRO A 305 12.22 -15.63 8.72
N PHE A 306 10.99 -16.03 9.03
CA PHE A 306 10.71 -16.94 10.14
C PHE A 306 11.03 -18.40 9.76
N ASP A 307 11.63 -19.12 10.70
CA ASP A 307 11.77 -20.58 10.64
C ASP A 307 10.54 -21.20 11.34
N ARG A 308 9.49 -21.49 10.56
CA ARG A 308 8.23 -22.05 11.07
C ARG A 308 7.75 -23.17 10.16
N GLU A 309 7.49 -24.34 10.73
CA GLU A 309 6.79 -25.45 10.08
C GLU A 309 5.27 -25.37 10.38
N GLY A 310 4.43 -25.36 9.34
CA GLY A 310 2.98 -25.70 9.39
C GLY A 310 1.97 -24.65 9.94
N PRO A 311 0.64 -24.86 9.74
CA PRO A 311 -0.44 -23.98 10.24
C PRO A 311 -0.86 -24.39 11.67
N ALA A 312 -1.50 -23.61 12.54
CA ALA A 312 -1.83 -22.19 12.69
C ALA A 312 -1.97 -21.92 14.21
N LEU A 313 -2.31 -20.68 14.58
CA LEU A 313 -2.64 -20.25 15.95
C LEU A 313 -3.66 -21.19 16.62
N ARG A 314 -3.59 -21.40 17.94
CA ARG A 314 -4.54 -22.25 18.68
C ARG A 314 -5.89 -21.56 18.93
N HIS A 315 -6.04 -20.32 18.43
CA HIS A 315 -7.26 -19.52 18.35
C HIS A 315 -7.98 -19.26 19.68
N ASP A 316 -7.38 -19.55 20.84
CA ASP A 316 -8.00 -19.39 22.17
C ASP A 316 -7.33 -18.31 23.03
N ARG A 317 -6.19 -17.76 22.58
CA ARG A 317 -5.35 -16.82 23.33
C ARG A 317 -5.26 -15.47 22.65
N LEU A 318 -5.50 -14.39 23.41
CA LEU A 318 -5.45 -13.03 22.88
C LEU A 318 -4.04 -12.62 22.42
N ASP A 319 -2.98 -13.13 23.07
CA ASP A 319 -1.59 -12.80 22.73
C ASP A 319 -1.12 -13.36 21.38
N GLU A 320 -1.84 -14.33 20.82
CA GLU A 320 -1.58 -14.90 19.50
C GLU A 320 -1.94 -13.93 18.36
N TYR A 321 -2.79 -12.94 18.65
CA TYR A 321 -3.27 -11.93 17.71
C TYR A 321 -2.49 -10.62 17.78
N ILE A 322 -1.39 -10.57 18.54
CA ILE A 322 -0.47 -9.43 18.52
C ILE A 322 0.14 -9.37 17.12
N PRO A 323 -0.11 -8.29 16.35
CA PRO A 323 0.26 -8.25 14.94
C PRO A 323 1.77 -8.15 14.76
N TYR A 324 2.28 -8.58 13.61
CA TYR A 324 3.70 -8.50 13.33
C TYR A 324 4.16 -7.03 13.31
N GLY A 325 5.42 -6.82 13.72
CA GLY A 325 6.01 -5.49 13.86
C GLY A 325 5.58 -4.68 15.09
N ALA A 326 4.70 -5.20 15.95
CA ALA A 326 4.39 -4.55 17.22
C ALA A 326 5.59 -4.59 18.18
N ARG A 327 5.97 -3.43 18.74
CA ARG A 327 7.12 -3.30 19.67
C ARG A 327 6.67 -3.02 21.10
N SER A 328 5.47 -2.48 21.27
CA SER A 328 4.96 -2.05 22.57
C SER A 328 3.53 -2.54 22.80
N VAL A 329 3.31 -3.18 23.95
CA VAL A 329 2.01 -3.75 24.33
C VAL A 329 1.64 -3.24 25.72
N LEU A 330 0.40 -2.76 25.85
CA LEU A 330 -0.23 -2.45 27.12
C LEU A 330 -1.30 -3.52 27.43
N ASP A 331 -1.15 -4.24 28.52
CA ASP A 331 -2.17 -5.17 29.05
C ASP A 331 -3.03 -4.45 30.10
N ILE A 332 -4.25 -4.09 29.70
CA ILE A 332 -5.22 -3.41 30.54
C ILE A 332 -6.03 -4.47 31.31
N GLY A 333 -6.04 -4.35 32.63
CA GLY A 333 -6.51 -5.38 33.55
C GLY A 333 -5.44 -6.42 33.91
N MET A 334 -4.29 -6.41 33.21
CA MET A 334 -3.20 -7.38 33.39
C MET A 334 -3.72 -8.82 33.26
N GLY A 335 -4.50 -9.10 32.22
CA GLY A 335 -5.19 -10.38 32.01
C GLY A 335 -4.44 -11.36 31.10
N LEU A 336 -3.58 -10.88 30.20
CA LEU A 336 -2.96 -11.70 29.17
C LEU A 336 -2.14 -12.86 29.77
N ARG A 337 -2.22 -14.06 29.20
CA ARG A 337 -1.50 -15.24 29.71
C ARG A 337 -0.06 -15.35 29.18
N VAL A 338 0.66 -14.24 29.21
CA VAL A 338 2.07 -14.13 28.77
C VAL A 338 2.92 -13.36 29.77
N THR A 339 4.25 -13.43 29.57
CA THR A 339 5.25 -12.66 30.31
C THR A 339 6.09 -11.86 29.32
N LYS A 340 6.74 -10.79 29.81
CA LYS A 340 7.70 -9.99 29.04
C LYS A 340 8.76 -10.83 28.33
N TYR A 341 9.22 -11.90 28.97
CA TYR A 341 10.21 -12.82 28.38
C TYR A 341 9.65 -13.64 27.22
N SER A 342 8.36 -14.00 27.27
CA SER A 342 7.70 -14.75 26.20
C SER A 342 7.49 -13.87 24.96
N VAL A 343 7.02 -12.64 25.18
CA VAL A 343 6.73 -11.71 24.07
C VAL A 343 8.00 -11.10 23.47
N ALA A 344 9.08 -10.94 24.25
CA ALA A 344 10.38 -10.49 23.74
C ALA A 344 10.93 -11.38 22.62
N ARG A 345 10.65 -12.70 22.65
CA ARG A 345 11.02 -13.63 21.58
C ARG A 345 10.30 -13.37 20.26
N ARG A 346 9.19 -12.62 20.30
CA ARG A 346 8.40 -12.19 19.13
C ARG A 346 8.77 -10.76 18.68
N GLY A 347 9.81 -10.15 19.28
CA GLY A 347 10.27 -8.82 18.94
C GLY A 347 9.57 -7.67 19.68
N ILE A 348 8.71 -7.97 20.66
CA ILE A 348 8.07 -6.96 21.51
C ILE A 348 9.10 -6.47 22.53
N GLU A 349 9.38 -5.18 22.48
CA GLU A 349 10.42 -4.51 23.28
C GLU A 349 9.91 -4.07 24.66
N ARG A 350 8.59 -3.88 24.78
CA ARG A 350 7.96 -3.40 26.01
C ARG A 350 6.59 -4.06 26.21
N LEU A 351 6.41 -4.71 27.36
CA LEU A 351 5.12 -5.22 27.82
C LEU A 351 4.78 -4.59 29.18
N ASP A 352 3.86 -3.65 29.16
CA ASP A 352 3.42 -2.95 30.36
C ASP A 352 2.04 -3.45 30.82
N GLY A 353 1.83 -3.43 32.13
CA GLY A 353 0.58 -3.79 32.75
C GLY A 353 -0.08 -2.59 33.40
N PHE A 354 -1.38 -2.41 33.18
CA PHE A 354 -2.20 -1.44 33.90
C PHE A 354 -3.37 -2.17 34.55
N SER A 355 -3.59 -1.95 35.85
CA SER A 355 -4.78 -2.45 36.55
C SER A 355 -5.13 -1.54 37.70
N GLU A 356 -6.41 -1.27 37.90
CA GLU A 356 -6.91 -0.52 39.06
C GLU A 356 -6.83 -1.38 40.34
N ASP A 357 -6.82 -2.71 40.22
CA ASP A 357 -6.71 -3.66 41.34
C ASP A 357 -5.24 -3.83 41.80
N GLU A 358 -4.96 -3.38 43.02
CA GLU A 358 -3.64 -3.50 43.63
C GLU A 358 -3.19 -4.96 43.80
N ALA A 359 -4.11 -5.87 44.15
CA ALA A 359 -3.77 -7.28 44.33
C ALA A 359 -3.37 -7.92 43.00
N MET A 360 -4.05 -7.56 41.89
CA MET A 360 -3.64 -7.96 40.54
C MET A 360 -2.24 -7.45 40.20
N ARG A 361 -1.97 -6.17 40.44
CA ARG A 361 -0.64 -5.56 40.18
C ARG A 361 0.46 -6.30 40.93
N LEU A 362 0.28 -6.54 42.23
CA LEU A 362 1.26 -7.25 43.05
C LEU A 362 1.46 -8.70 42.59
N ARG A 363 0.37 -9.42 42.32
CA ARG A 363 0.41 -10.83 41.88
C ARG A 363 1.16 -11.00 40.56
N ARG A 364 1.00 -10.05 39.65
CA ARG A 364 1.49 -10.17 38.27
C ARG A 364 2.72 -9.34 37.94
N ALA A 365 3.27 -8.60 38.91
CA ALA A 365 4.33 -7.62 38.62
C ALA A 365 5.54 -8.20 37.87
N GLY A 366 5.94 -9.43 38.19
CA GLY A 366 7.08 -10.10 37.52
C GLY A 366 6.87 -10.38 36.03
N SER A 367 5.63 -10.34 35.53
CA SER A 367 5.31 -10.59 34.12
C SER A 367 5.49 -9.37 33.21
N PHE A 368 5.64 -8.17 33.77
CA PHE A 368 5.63 -6.90 33.02
C PHE A 368 6.93 -6.10 33.20
N ASP A 369 7.19 -5.18 32.29
CA ASP A 369 8.30 -4.24 32.36
C ASP A 369 7.96 -3.08 33.30
N VAL A 370 6.76 -2.51 33.12
CA VAL A 370 6.18 -1.50 34.02
C VAL A 370 4.79 -1.95 34.46
N VAL A 371 4.47 -1.71 35.73
CA VAL A 371 3.14 -1.96 36.31
C VAL A 371 2.57 -0.65 36.81
N MET A 372 1.39 -0.28 36.31
CA MET A 372 0.76 1.01 36.55
C MET A 372 -0.57 0.82 37.28
N GLY A 373 -0.77 1.59 38.35
CA GLY A 373 -2.08 1.75 38.99
C GLY A 373 -2.92 2.87 38.38
N GLU A 374 -2.28 3.80 37.68
CA GLU A 374 -2.90 4.94 37.01
C GLU A 374 -2.17 5.21 35.69
N LEU A 375 -2.90 5.69 34.68
CA LEU A 375 -2.35 6.10 33.39
C LEU A 375 -2.31 7.63 33.32
N ASN A 376 -1.20 8.16 32.82
CA ASN A 376 -0.93 9.59 32.73
C ASN A 376 -0.62 10.01 31.29
N ASP A 377 -0.27 11.28 31.10
CA ASP A 377 0.03 11.82 29.76
C ASP A 377 1.20 11.11 29.05
N SER A 378 2.17 10.55 29.79
CA SER A 378 3.27 9.77 29.16
C SER A 378 2.83 8.43 28.58
N SER A 379 1.61 7.99 28.86
CA SER A 379 1.02 6.76 28.30
C SER A 379 0.22 7.02 27.02
N ARG A 380 0.02 8.28 26.61
CA ARG A 380 -0.85 8.64 25.48
C ARG A 380 -0.14 8.45 24.16
N GLY A 381 -0.72 7.64 23.28
CA GLY A 381 -0.20 7.43 21.93
C GLY A 381 1.20 6.82 21.88
N VAL A 382 1.51 5.88 22.77
CA VAL A 382 2.84 5.25 22.86
C VAL A 382 2.84 3.74 22.63
N TYR A 383 1.66 3.09 22.65
CA TYR A 383 1.56 1.64 22.49
C TYR A 383 1.08 1.25 21.10
N ASP A 384 1.71 0.22 20.51
CA ASP A 384 1.27 -0.39 19.25
C ASP A 384 0.02 -1.25 19.46
N VAL A 385 -0.10 -1.86 20.65
CA VAL A 385 -1.19 -2.76 21.01
C VAL A 385 -1.68 -2.45 22.43
N ALA A 386 -3.00 -2.46 22.59
CA ALA A 386 -3.67 -2.45 23.88
C ALA A 386 -4.56 -3.69 23.96
N ALA A 387 -4.28 -4.57 24.92
CA ALA A 387 -4.97 -5.83 25.10
C ALA A 387 -5.88 -5.80 26.33
N ILE A 388 -7.08 -6.36 26.20
CA ILE A 388 -8.09 -6.45 27.26
C ILE A 388 -8.68 -7.87 27.25
N GLU A 389 -8.49 -8.62 28.33
CA GLU A 389 -9.15 -9.93 28.53
C GLU A 389 -10.59 -9.76 29.04
N SER A 390 -11.41 -10.81 28.90
CA SER A 390 -12.87 -10.77 29.13
C SER A 390 -13.30 -10.28 30.49
N ASP A 391 -12.55 -10.60 31.53
CA ASP A 391 -12.83 -10.19 32.92
C ASP A 391 -12.78 -8.66 33.09
N PHE A 392 -12.18 -7.96 32.13
CA PHE A 392 -11.95 -6.52 32.12
C PHE A 392 -12.57 -5.84 30.89
N ALA A 393 -13.42 -6.53 30.13
CA ALA A 393 -14.04 -5.96 28.93
C ALA A 393 -15.12 -4.93 29.30
N ALA A 394 -14.71 -3.69 29.56
CA ALA A 394 -15.59 -2.58 29.91
C ALA A 394 -15.30 -1.34 29.06
N GLU A 395 -16.33 -0.51 28.83
CA GLU A 395 -16.24 0.64 27.93
C GLU A 395 -15.13 1.63 28.33
N HIS A 396 -14.98 1.92 29.62
CA HIS A 396 -13.94 2.85 30.09
C HIS A 396 -12.53 2.36 29.74
N PHE A 397 -12.22 1.06 29.86
CA PHE A 397 -10.94 0.50 29.45
C PHE A 397 -10.71 0.57 27.94
N ILE A 398 -11.75 0.47 27.12
CA ILE A 398 -11.64 0.62 25.67
C ILE A 398 -11.34 2.08 25.29
N ARG A 399 -11.91 3.06 26.00
CA ARG A 399 -11.56 4.48 25.85
C ARG A 399 -10.12 4.76 26.29
N THR A 400 -9.68 4.10 27.37
CA THR A 400 -8.29 4.14 27.84
C THR A 400 -7.35 3.55 26.79
N ALA A 401 -7.68 2.39 26.22
CA ALA A 401 -6.93 1.78 25.13
C ALA A 401 -6.79 2.74 23.94
N TRP A 402 -7.90 3.35 23.50
CA TRP A 402 -7.86 4.34 22.41
C TRP A 402 -6.89 5.48 22.69
N THR A 403 -6.88 5.99 23.92
CA THR A 403 -5.99 7.09 24.33
C THR A 403 -4.52 6.67 24.32
N CYS A 404 -4.23 5.44 24.72
CA CYS A 404 -2.87 4.91 24.85
C CYS A 404 -2.27 4.45 23.52
N LEU A 405 -3.10 4.04 22.57
CA LEU A 405 -2.69 3.54 21.26
C LEU A 405 -2.14 4.65 20.36
N VAL A 406 -1.06 4.36 19.63
CA VAL A 406 -0.61 5.17 18.48
C VAL A 406 -1.69 5.18 17.38
N PRO A 407 -1.73 6.17 16.46
CA PRO A 407 -2.54 6.08 15.24
C PRO A 407 -2.24 4.77 14.47
N GLY A 408 -3.28 4.02 14.09
CA GLY A 408 -3.15 2.67 13.51
C GLY A 408 -2.87 1.57 14.54
N GLY A 409 -2.68 1.90 15.82
CA GLY A 409 -2.51 0.93 16.89
C GLY A 409 -3.69 -0.04 17.03
N THR A 410 -3.46 -1.17 17.67
CA THR A 410 -4.40 -2.31 17.68
C THR A 410 -5.03 -2.47 19.05
N LEU A 411 -6.36 -2.39 19.11
CA LEU A 411 -7.13 -2.93 20.22
C LEU A 411 -7.28 -4.43 20.02
N LEU A 412 -6.78 -5.20 20.97
CA LEU A 412 -7.06 -6.62 21.11
C LEU A 412 -7.99 -6.82 22.30
N LEU A 413 -9.13 -7.45 22.07
CA LEU A 413 -10.16 -7.62 23.08
C LEU A 413 -10.70 -9.05 23.04
N ARG A 414 -10.78 -9.70 24.19
CA ARG A 414 -11.62 -10.90 24.36
C ARG A 414 -12.86 -10.48 25.13
N CYS A 415 -14.05 -10.72 24.61
CA CYS A 415 -15.30 -10.30 25.26
C CYS A 415 -16.50 -11.14 24.83
N ASP A 416 -17.62 -11.04 25.56
CA ASP A 416 -18.94 -11.30 24.99
C ASP A 416 -19.43 -10.01 24.30
N PRO A 417 -19.54 -9.97 22.95
CA PRO A 417 -19.96 -8.77 22.26
C PRO A 417 -21.35 -8.30 22.68
N ALA A 418 -22.30 -9.20 22.93
CA ALA A 418 -23.68 -8.81 23.25
C ALA A 418 -23.76 -8.06 24.58
N VAL A 419 -22.94 -8.49 25.56
CA VAL A 419 -22.83 -7.83 26.86
C VAL A 419 -22.12 -6.49 26.72
N LEU A 420 -20.97 -6.46 26.04
CA LEU A 420 -20.15 -5.25 25.89
C LEU A 420 -20.89 -4.12 25.16
N THR A 421 -21.62 -4.48 24.10
CA THR A 421 -22.26 -3.50 23.21
C THR A 421 -23.69 -3.19 23.62
N ASN A 422 -24.21 -3.85 24.66
CA ASN A 422 -25.62 -3.81 25.06
C ASN A 422 -26.56 -4.11 23.87
N GLY A 423 -26.22 -5.15 23.10
CA GLY A 423 -27.00 -5.62 21.95
C GLY A 423 -26.79 -4.86 20.63
N GLU A 424 -25.99 -3.80 20.59
CA GLU A 424 -25.61 -3.15 19.32
C GLU A 424 -24.65 -4.04 18.49
N PRO A 425 -24.72 -4.01 17.15
CA PRO A 425 -23.68 -4.60 16.31
C PRO A 425 -22.27 -4.11 16.68
N LEU A 426 -21.35 -5.05 16.89
CA LEU A 426 -20.00 -4.77 17.40
C LEU A 426 -19.19 -3.82 16.50
N ASP A 427 -19.32 -3.98 15.19
CA ASP A 427 -18.71 -3.12 14.18
C ASP A 427 -19.20 -1.66 14.31
N HIS A 428 -20.51 -1.45 14.42
CA HIS A 428 -21.09 -0.11 14.64
C HIS A 428 -20.60 0.48 15.97
N TRP A 429 -20.57 -0.34 17.03
CA TRP A 429 -20.12 0.07 18.35
C TRP A 429 -18.64 0.52 18.34
N LEU A 430 -17.77 -0.19 17.61
CA LEU A 430 -16.36 0.14 17.45
C LEU A 430 -16.15 1.41 16.62
N VAL A 431 -16.89 1.55 15.51
CA VAL A 431 -16.81 2.73 14.61
C VAL A 431 -17.12 4.02 15.36
N ARG A 432 -18.11 4.00 16.27
CA ARG A 432 -18.45 5.15 17.14
C ARG A 432 -17.38 5.51 18.17
N ARG A 433 -16.37 4.65 18.33
CA ARG A 433 -15.22 4.79 19.24
C ARG A 433 -13.91 4.91 18.47
N ASP A 434 -14.00 5.26 17.19
CA ASP A 434 -12.86 5.46 16.30
C ASP A 434 -11.93 4.24 16.22
N PHE A 435 -12.56 3.06 16.21
CA PHE A 435 -11.94 1.80 15.88
C PHE A 435 -12.56 1.22 14.60
N HIS A 436 -11.74 0.60 13.76
CA HIS A 436 -12.20 -0.22 12.64
C HIS A 436 -12.02 -1.69 12.97
N LEU A 437 -13.08 -2.49 12.88
CA LEU A 437 -13.01 -3.93 13.07
C LEU A 437 -12.20 -4.56 11.94
N VAL A 438 -11.13 -5.26 12.27
CA VAL A 438 -10.32 -6.00 11.29
C VAL A 438 -10.58 -7.50 11.40
N GLN A 439 -10.74 -8.01 12.63
CA GLN A 439 -10.96 -9.41 12.86
C GLN A 439 -11.92 -9.66 14.02
N ARG A 440 -12.74 -10.71 13.87
CA ARG A 440 -13.51 -11.32 14.94
C ARG A 440 -13.41 -12.83 14.85
N ILE A 441 -13.08 -13.49 15.97
CA ILE A 441 -13.00 -14.95 16.05
C ILE A 441 -13.82 -15.42 17.23
N ARG A 442 -14.69 -16.40 16.99
CA ARG A 442 -15.44 -17.08 18.04
C ARG A 442 -14.56 -18.14 18.68
N THR A 443 -14.49 -18.12 20.00
CA THR A 443 -13.74 -19.09 20.82
C THR A 443 -14.68 -20.14 21.40
N ASP A 444 -14.13 -21.30 21.77
CA ASP A 444 -14.90 -22.47 22.26
C ASP A 444 -15.71 -22.18 23.53
N ASP A 445 -15.25 -21.25 24.37
CA ASP A 445 -15.91 -20.85 25.62
C ASP A 445 -16.99 -19.78 25.40
N ASN A 446 -17.46 -19.61 24.16
CA ASN A 446 -18.48 -18.64 23.80
C ASN A 446 -18.08 -17.17 24.05
N LEU A 447 -16.78 -16.88 24.05
CA LEU A 447 -16.28 -15.51 23.93
C LEU A 447 -15.83 -15.22 22.49
N THR A 448 -15.54 -13.95 22.21
CA THR A 448 -15.08 -13.48 20.92
C THR A 448 -13.77 -12.73 21.10
N ILE A 449 -12.76 -13.10 20.32
CA ILE A 449 -11.53 -12.31 20.14
C ILE A 449 -11.77 -11.30 19.04
N VAL A 450 -11.42 -10.05 19.31
CA VAL A 450 -11.63 -8.89 18.46
C VAL A 450 -10.30 -8.20 18.26
N ALA A 451 -9.92 -7.96 17.00
CA ALA A 451 -8.83 -7.07 16.64
C ALA A 451 -9.40 -5.86 15.89
N ALA A 452 -9.11 -4.66 16.39
CA ALA A 452 -9.59 -3.43 15.79
C ALA A 452 -8.49 -2.35 15.73
N ARG A 453 -8.44 -1.58 14.63
CA ARG A 453 -7.43 -0.54 14.41
C ARG A 453 -7.93 0.81 14.88
N LYS A 454 -7.13 1.52 15.66
CA LYS A 454 -7.37 2.92 15.99
C LYS A 454 -7.23 3.77 14.73
N ARG A 455 -8.28 4.50 14.37
CA ARG A 455 -8.26 5.49 13.30
C ARG A 455 -8.30 6.90 13.88
N THR A 456 -7.93 7.89 13.07
CA THR A 456 -8.01 9.32 13.43
C THR A 456 -8.88 10.12 12.44
N LYS A 457 -9.28 9.53 11.32
CA LYS A 457 -10.28 10.06 10.38
C LYS A 457 -11.20 8.95 9.89
N ARG A 458 -12.42 9.31 9.52
CA ARG A 458 -13.39 8.39 8.89
C ARG A 458 -13.16 8.28 7.40
N LEU A 459 -13.60 7.18 6.79
CA LEU A 459 -13.34 6.93 5.37
C LEU A 459 -14.00 7.98 4.47
N HIS A 460 -15.22 8.40 4.79
CA HIS A 460 -15.89 9.45 4.02
C HIS A 460 -15.19 10.83 4.09
N GLU A 461 -14.55 11.15 5.21
CA GLU A 461 -13.77 12.40 5.33
C GLU A 461 -12.54 12.35 4.42
N ILE A 462 -11.89 11.19 4.36
CA ILE A 462 -10.77 10.94 3.46
C ILE A 462 -11.23 10.93 2.02
N ALA A 463 -12.37 10.33 1.71
CA ALA A 463 -12.92 10.32 0.35
C ALA A 463 -13.18 11.74 -0.16
N ARG A 464 -13.75 12.61 0.68
CA ARG A 464 -13.89 14.04 0.39
C ARG A 464 -12.53 14.70 0.16
N GLU A 465 -11.57 14.49 1.05
CA GLU A 465 -10.24 15.09 0.93
C GLU A 465 -9.51 14.66 -0.36
N VAL A 466 -9.62 13.38 -0.74
CA VAL A 466 -9.08 12.86 -2.00
C VAL A 466 -9.79 13.51 -3.19
N CYS A 467 -11.13 13.56 -3.22
CA CYS A 467 -11.88 14.21 -4.30
C CYS A 467 -11.48 15.67 -4.50
N ASP A 468 -11.40 16.43 -3.41
CA ASP A 468 -11.04 17.86 -3.43
C ASP A 468 -9.61 18.06 -3.95
N ARG A 469 -8.71 17.11 -3.70
CA ARG A 469 -7.34 17.10 -4.24
C ARG A 469 -7.32 16.82 -5.74
N LEU A 470 -8.13 15.87 -6.21
CA LEU A 470 -8.13 15.39 -7.61
C LEU A 470 -8.66 16.42 -8.61
N ARG A 471 -9.65 17.24 -8.22
CA ARG A 471 -10.25 18.31 -9.05
C ARG A 471 -10.71 17.83 -10.45
N VAL A 472 -11.25 16.62 -10.55
CA VAL A 472 -11.74 16.06 -11.81
C VAL A 472 -13.10 16.70 -12.17
N PRO A 473 -13.26 17.32 -13.36
CA PRO A 473 -14.52 17.88 -13.79
C PRO A 473 -15.66 16.86 -13.75
N GLY A 474 -16.79 17.22 -13.14
CA GLY A 474 -17.96 16.35 -13.03
C GLY A 474 -17.90 15.30 -11.91
N VAL A 475 -16.80 15.20 -11.16
CA VAL A 475 -16.69 14.33 -9.98
C VAL A 475 -16.69 15.20 -8.73
N THR A 476 -17.70 15.05 -7.87
CA THR A 476 -17.78 15.79 -6.60
C THR A 476 -17.55 14.88 -5.40
N ALA A 477 -17.10 15.46 -4.30
CA ALA A 477 -16.93 14.74 -3.05
C ALA A 477 -18.25 14.14 -2.55
N GLU A 478 -19.38 14.80 -2.76
CA GLU A 478 -20.72 14.29 -2.40
C GLU A 478 -21.06 13.04 -3.21
N ALA A 479 -20.79 13.05 -4.51
CA ALA A 479 -21.05 11.90 -5.38
C ALA A 479 -20.22 10.69 -4.96
N VAL A 480 -18.93 10.89 -4.63
CA VAL A 480 -18.06 9.80 -4.15
C VAL A 480 -18.47 9.35 -2.75
N THR A 481 -18.78 10.28 -1.85
CA THR A 481 -19.22 9.94 -0.48
C THR A 481 -20.52 9.14 -0.51
N ALA A 482 -21.45 9.44 -1.42
CA ALA A 482 -22.70 8.71 -1.55
C ALA A 482 -22.51 7.24 -2.01
N LEU A 483 -21.37 6.91 -2.62
CA LEU A 483 -21.00 5.53 -2.95
C LEU A 483 -20.44 4.76 -1.74
N LEU A 484 -20.07 5.46 -0.67
CA LEU A 484 -19.59 4.86 0.57
C LEU A 484 -20.78 4.69 1.53
N HIS A 485 -20.84 3.56 2.21
CA HIS A 485 -21.86 3.36 3.25
C HIS A 485 -21.67 4.43 4.35
N PRO A 486 -22.75 4.99 4.94
CA PRO A 486 -22.66 6.05 5.94
C PRO A 486 -21.81 5.69 7.18
N ASP A 487 -21.77 4.40 7.50
CA ASP A 487 -21.02 3.86 8.64
C ASP A 487 -19.55 3.51 8.31
N TRP A 488 -19.05 3.88 7.12
CA TRP A 488 -17.64 3.71 6.73
C TRP A 488 -16.75 4.91 7.11
#